data_AF-A0A534PCD3-F1
#
_entry.id   AF-A0A534PCD3-F1
#
_cell.length_a   1.000
_cell.length_b   1.000
_cell.length_c   1.000
_cell.angle_alpha   90.00
_cell.angle_beta   90.00
_cell.angle_gamma   90.00
#
_symmetry.space_group_name_H-M   'P 1'
#
loop_
_entity.id
_entity.type
_entity.pdbx_description
1 polymer ?
#
loop_
_entity_poly.entity_id
_entity_poly.type
_entity_poly.pdbx_seq_one_letter_code
_entity_poly.pdbx_strand_id
1 'polypeptide(L)'
;RHRSLVADILSRRTRLTVKEAEGGEKLQAGTVYIAPPNRHLLVNSDGRLALADSELVHFLRPSADLLFESVAASFRDRAIGVVLSGTGKDAAMGVTAIKSMGGTVLAQDPQGAEFPGMPEGAIAT
;
A
#
# COMPACT_ATOMS: atom_id res chain seq x y z
N ARG A 1 -3.10 10.99 20.16
CA ARG A 1 -2.88 10.06 19.02
C ARG A 1 -4.25 9.77 18.43
N HIS A 2 -4.53 10.18 17.18
CA HIS A 2 -5.88 10.08 16.60
C HIS A 2 -6.05 8.74 15.89
N ARG A 3 -7.16 8.05 16.18
CA ARG A 3 -7.59 6.84 15.47
C ARG A 3 -7.94 7.21 14.03
N SER A 4 -7.51 6.40 13.06
CA SER A 4 -7.93 6.60 11.67
C SER A 4 -9.40 6.21 11.53
N LEU A 5 -10.18 7.06 10.85
CA LEU A 5 -11.59 6.77 10.55
C LEU A 5 -11.76 6.13 9.16
N VAL A 6 -10.67 5.92 8.42
CA VAL A 6 -10.72 5.44 7.03
C VAL A 6 -11.38 4.07 6.94
N ALA A 7 -11.04 3.14 7.83
CA ALA A 7 -11.66 1.81 7.85
C ALA A 7 -13.18 1.90 8.07
N ASP A 8 -13.63 2.75 8.99
CA ASP A 8 -15.04 2.96 9.32
C ASP A 8 -15.83 3.67 8.21
N ILE A 9 -15.17 4.51 7.42
CA ILE A 9 -15.78 5.20 6.27
C ILE A 9 -15.91 4.24 5.09
N LEU A 10 -14.84 3.50 4.77
CA LEU A 10 -14.82 2.57 3.64
C LEU A 10 -15.73 1.36 3.87
N SER A 11 -15.82 0.85 5.10
CA SER A 11 -16.69 -0.28 5.44
C SER A 11 -18.17 -0.02 5.11
N ARG A 12 -18.61 1.24 5.11
CA ARG A 12 -19.99 1.64 4.74
C ARG A 12 -20.23 1.66 3.23
N ARG A 13 -19.18 1.55 2.41
CA ARG A 13 -19.24 1.71 0.95
C ARG A 13 -19.00 0.41 0.18
N THR A 14 -18.71 -0.69 0.88
CA THR A 14 -18.42 -1.98 0.26
C THR A 14 -18.99 -3.14 1.08
N ARG A 15 -19.12 -4.30 0.45
CA ARG A 15 -19.43 -5.57 1.13
C ARG A 15 -18.18 -6.31 1.62
N LEU A 16 -16.99 -5.85 1.22
CA LEU A 16 -15.72 -6.39 1.73
C LEU A 16 -15.57 -6.07 3.22
N THR A 17 -14.87 -6.95 3.93
CA THR A 17 -14.47 -6.64 5.31
C THR A 17 -13.39 -5.57 5.27
N VAL A 18 -13.60 -4.42 5.92
CA VAL A 18 -12.59 -3.36 6.00
C VAL A 18 -12.18 -3.18 7.46
N LYS A 19 -10.89 -3.31 7.75
CA LYS A 19 -10.34 -3.14 9.11
C LYS A 19 -8.94 -2.54 9.08
N GLU A 20 -8.51 -1.96 10.20
CA GLU A 20 -7.09 -1.67 10.40
C GLU A 20 -6.31 -2.99 10.49
N ALA A 21 -5.10 -2.99 9.93
CA ALA A 21 -4.21 -4.15 9.96
C ALA A 21 -3.67 -4.41 11.37
N GLU A 22 -3.60 -5.69 11.75
CA GLU A 22 -3.05 -6.18 13.00
C GLU A 22 -1.80 -7.03 12.74
N GLY A 23 -0.77 -6.83 13.56
CA GLY A 23 0.50 -7.57 13.41
C GLY A 23 0.30 -9.07 13.63
N GLY A 24 0.84 -9.87 12.71
CA GLY A 24 0.79 -11.33 12.75
C GLY A 24 -0.46 -11.94 12.14
N GLU A 25 -1.47 -11.16 11.75
CA GLU A 25 -2.67 -11.72 11.11
C GLU A 25 -2.37 -12.18 9.67
N LYS A 26 -3.03 -13.26 9.23
CA LYS A 26 -2.86 -13.79 7.87
C LYS A 26 -3.84 -13.11 6.92
N LEU A 27 -3.36 -12.63 5.78
CA LEU A 27 -4.19 -12.06 4.72
C LEU A 27 -5.33 -13.00 4.33
N GLN A 28 -6.56 -12.47 4.33
CA GLN A 28 -7.77 -13.19 3.93
C GLN A 28 -8.36 -12.58 2.66
N ALA A 29 -8.87 -13.45 1.78
CA ALA A 29 -9.66 -13.02 0.64
C ALA A 29 -10.91 -12.25 1.11
N GLY A 30 -11.35 -11.27 0.34
CA GLY A 30 -12.53 -10.46 0.69
C GLY A 30 -12.30 -9.42 1.78
N THR A 31 -11.04 -9.12 2.11
CA THR A 31 -10.66 -8.19 3.19
C THR A 31 -9.77 -7.06 2.69
N VAL A 32 -10.06 -5.84 3.14
CA VAL A 32 -9.27 -4.62 2.93
C VAL A 32 -8.61 -4.27 4.25
N TYR A 33 -7.28 -4.28 4.25
CA TYR A 33 -6.47 -3.95 5.42
C TYR A 33 -5.94 -2.52 5.29
N ILE A 34 -6.25 -1.70 6.29
CA ILE A 34 -5.81 -0.30 6.36
C ILE A 34 -4.56 -0.24 7.23
N ALA A 35 -3.47 0.32 6.69
CA ALA A 35 -2.25 0.54 7.47
C ALA A 35 -2.55 1.47 8.67
N PRO A 36 -2.20 1.06 9.90
CA PRO A 36 -2.43 1.91 11.06
C PRO A 36 -1.48 3.13 11.04
N PRO A 37 -1.91 4.27 11.61
CA PRO A 37 -1.10 5.48 11.60
C PRO A 37 0.19 5.30 12.40
N ASN A 38 1.28 5.88 11.90
CA ASN A 38 2.62 5.82 12.51
C ASN A 38 3.24 4.42 12.59
N ARG A 39 2.81 3.47 11.75
CA ARG A 39 3.50 2.18 11.57
C ARG A 39 3.58 1.84 10.08
N HIS A 40 4.66 1.20 9.65
CA HIS A 40 4.71 0.61 8.32
C HIS A 40 3.93 -0.70 8.31
N LEU A 41 3.15 -0.90 7.25
CA LEU A 41 2.49 -2.18 6.98
C LEU A 41 3.30 -2.94 5.94
N LEU A 42 3.67 -4.16 6.28
CA LEU A 42 4.45 -5.06 5.43
C LEU A 42 3.70 -6.39 5.28
N VAL A 43 4.02 -7.13 4.23
CA VAL A 43 3.58 -8.50 4.04
C VAL A 43 4.78 -9.45 4.03
N ASN A 44 4.72 -10.45 4.90
CA ASN A 44 5.72 -11.52 4.98
C ASN A 44 5.45 -12.59 3.91
N SER A 45 6.48 -13.38 3.59
CA SER A 45 6.42 -14.45 2.57
C SER A 45 5.40 -15.56 2.89
N ASP A 46 5.00 -15.71 4.15
CA ASP A 46 3.95 -16.64 4.59
C ASP A 46 2.52 -16.05 4.47
N GLY A 47 2.41 -14.81 3.97
CA GLY A 47 1.17 -14.07 3.80
C GLY A 47 0.65 -13.42 5.08
N ARG A 48 1.48 -13.30 6.13
CA ARG A 48 1.12 -12.56 7.35
C ARG A 48 1.47 -11.08 7.24
N LEU A 49 0.63 -10.25 7.83
CA LEU A 49 0.88 -8.83 7.99
C LEU A 49 1.90 -8.60 9.11
N ALA A 50 2.86 -7.72 8.87
CA ALA A 50 3.78 -7.22 9.87
C ALA A 50 3.62 -5.71 10.01
N LEU A 51 3.67 -5.23 11.25
CA LEU A 51 3.64 -3.82 11.57
C LEU A 51 5.00 -3.42 12.14
N ALA A 52 5.71 -2.56 11.43
CA ALA A 52 7.03 -2.10 11.85
C ALA A 52 6.98 -0.65 12.36
N ASP A 53 7.63 -0.43 13.50
CA ASP A 53 7.84 0.89 14.09
C ASP A 53 9.21 1.47 13.69
N SER A 54 9.78 0.99 12.59
CA SER A 54 11.08 1.40 12.04
C SER A 54 11.13 2.89 11.69
N GLU A 55 12.34 3.35 11.35
CA GLU A 55 12.57 4.73 10.89
C GLU A 55 11.68 5.10 9.71
N LEU A 56 11.42 6.40 9.57
CA LEU A 56 10.64 6.95 8.48
C LEU A 56 11.32 6.63 7.14
N VAL A 57 10.54 6.15 6.16
CA VAL A 57 11.00 6.03 4.77
C VAL A 57 10.48 7.23 4.00
N HIS A 58 11.40 8.00 3.39
CA HIS A 58 11.07 9.28 2.75
C HIS A 58 10.27 10.25 3.64
N PHE A 59 10.57 10.27 4.95
CA PHE A 59 9.85 11.04 5.98
C PHE A 59 8.39 10.61 6.21
N LEU A 60 7.95 9.49 5.63
CA LEU A 60 6.60 8.96 5.74
C LEU A 60 6.54 7.71 6.60
N ARG A 61 5.41 7.57 7.30
CA ARG A 61 5.02 6.35 8.02
C ARG A 61 3.49 6.35 8.26
N PRO A 62 2.73 5.51 7.54
CA PRO A 62 3.18 4.44 6.63
C PRO A 62 3.82 4.95 5.33
N SER A 63 4.64 4.11 4.69
CA SER A 63 5.20 4.34 3.34
C SER A 63 4.65 3.27 2.40
N ALA A 64 4.18 3.70 1.23
CA ALA A 64 3.69 2.83 0.18
C ALA A 64 4.79 2.00 -0.48
N ASP A 65 6.02 2.55 -0.59
CA ASP A 65 7.17 1.82 -1.13
C ASP A 65 7.43 0.53 -0.36
N LEU A 66 7.56 0.62 0.96
CA LEU A 66 7.80 -0.56 1.81
C LEU A 66 6.68 -1.61 1.71
N LEU A 67 5.42 -1.17 1.64
CA LEU A 67 4.31 -2.08 1.45
C LEU A 67 4.44 -2.81 0.11
N PHE A 68 4.65 -2.07 -0.98
CA PHE A 68 4.73 -2.63 -2.33
C PHE A 68 5.96 -3.53 -2.51
N GLU A 69 7.12 -3.18 -1.96
CA GLU A 69 8.31 -4.04 -1.97
C GLU A 69 8.05 -5.37 -1.27
N SER A 70 7.43 -5.34 -0.08
CA SER A 70 7.10 -6.56 0.67
C SER A 70 6.05 -7.44 -0.04
N VAL A 71 5.08 -6.81 -0.70
CA VAL A 71 4.07 -7.49 -1.53
C VAL A 71 4.71 -8.10 -2.78
N ALA A 72 5.60 -7.37 -3.46
CA ALA A 72 6.33 -7.86 -4.63
C ALA A 72 7.18 -9.08 -4.28
N ALA A 73 7.92 -9.02 -3.16
CA ALA A 73 8.73 -10.13 -2.68
C ALA A 73 7.89 -11.37 -2.31
N SER A 74 6.72 -11.15 -1.71
CA SER A 74 5.86 -12.23 -1.21
C SER A 74 4.99 -12.88 -2.28
N PHE A 75 4.49 -12.10 -3.25
CA PHE A 75 3.50 -12.56 -4.24
C PHE A 75 3.98 -12.55 -5.69
N ARG A 76 5.10 -11.88 -6.00
CA ARG A 76 5.71 -11.81 -7.32
C ARG A 76 4.73 -11.40 -8.42
N ASP A 77 4.58 -12.24 -9.44
CA ASP A 77 3.70 -12.06 -10.60
C ASP A 77 2.21 -11.99 -10.25
N ARG A 78 1.84 -12.45 -9.05
CA ARG A 78 0.48 -12.34 -8.53
C ARG A 78 0.18 -11.00 -7.84
N ALA A 79 1.17 -10.11 -7.70
CA ALA A 79 0.97 -8.80 -7.12
C ALA A 79 0.36 -7.83 -8.12
N ILE A 80 -0.62 -7.04 -7.66
CA ILE A 80 -1.15 -5.89 -8.38
C ILE A 80 -0.96 -4.65 -7.51
N GLY A 81 -0.11 -3.72 -7.96
CA GLY A 81 0.07 -2.41 -7.33
C GLY A 81 -0.86 -1.38 -7.96
N VAL A 82 -1.56 -0.60 -7.15
CA VAL A 82 -2.41 0.49 -7.64
C VAL A 82 -1.99 1.79 -6.96
N VAL A 83 -1.53 2.76 -7.75
CA VAL A 83 -1.13 4.09 -7.27
C VAL A 83 -2.21 5.10 -7.61
N LEU A 84 -2.75 5.75 -6.60
CA LEU A 84 -3.77 6.79 -6.72
C LEU A 84 -3.18 8.17 -6.42
N SER A 85 -4.01 9.20 -6.60
CA SER A 85 -3.72 10.59 -6.27
C SER A 85 -3.04 10.74 -4.90
N GLY A 86 -1.94 11.50 -4.87
CA GLY A 86 -1.15 11.76 -3.67
C GLY A 86 0.06 12.63 -3.99
N THR A 87 0.60 13.28 -2.96
CA THR A 87 1.76 14.16 -3.08
C THR A 87 3.06 13.38 -2.93
N GLY A 88 4.14 13.87 -3.55
CA GLY A 88 5.47 13.26 -3.45
C GLY A 88 5.67 12.10 -4.42
N LYS A 89 6.61 11.21 -4.09
CA LYS A 89 7.05 10.08 -4.94
C LYS A 89 6.98 8.73 -4.21
N ASP A 90 6.33 8.68 -3.05
CA ASP A 90 6.08 7.43 -2.34
C ASP A 90 5.32 6.48 -3.28
N ALA A 91 5.74 5.20 -3.29
CA ALA A 91 5.35 4.14 -4.23
C ALA A 91 6.22 3.99 -5.50
N ALA A 92 7.10 4.93 -5.87
CA ALA A 92 7.92 4.78 -7.08
C ALA A 92 8.91 3.59 -7.00
N MET A 93 9.58 3.40 -5.85
CA MET A 93 10.49 2.28 -5.65
C MET A 93 9.71 0.96 -5.57
N GLY A 94 8.60 0.95 -4.84
CA GLY A 94 7.74 -0.20 -4.70
C GLY A 94 7.08 -0.65 -6.01
N VAL A 95 6.67 0.29 -6.86
CA VAL A 95 6.17 0.02 -8.22
C VAL A 95 7.25 -0.64 -9.07
N THR A 96 8.47 -0.13 -9.02
CA THR A 96 9.62 -0.73 -9.72
C THR A 96 9.84 -2.17 -9.27
N ALA A 97 9.73 -2.44 -7.96
CA ALA A 97 9.85 -3.78 -7.40
C ALA A 97 8.73 -4.73 -7.88
N ILE A 98 7.47 -4.28 -7.88
CA ILE A 98 6.33 -5.09 -8.39
C ILE A 98 6.57 -5.48 -9.85
N LYS A 99 6.90 -4.51 -10.72
CA LYS A 99 7.16 -4.77 -12.15
C LYS A 99 8.35 -5.71 -12.35
N SER A 100 9.43 -5.51 -11.62
CA SER A 100 10.64 -6.35 -11.70
C SER A 100 10.39 -7.81 -11.30
N MET A 101 9.39 -8.05 -10.45
CA MET A 101 8.97 -9.39 -10.03
C MET A 101 7.86 -9.98 -10.93
N GLY A 102 7.51 -9.32 -12.04
CA GLY A 102 6.49 -9.75 -12.99
C GLY A 102 5.05 -9.40 -12.61
N GLY A 103 4.85 -8.62 -11.55
CA GLY A 103 3.54 -8.15 -11.13
C GLY A 103 2.99 -7.05 -12.03
N THR A 104 1.72 -6.70 -11.84
CA THR A 104 1.04 -5.65 -12.60
C THR A 104 0.98 -4.36 -11.80
N VAL A 105 1.16 -3.22 -12.45
CA VAL A 105 0.96 -1.90 -11.81
C VAL A 105 -0.05 -1.08 -12.61
N LEU A 106 -0.96 -0.44 -11.89
CA LEU A 106 -1.91 0.54 -12.41
C LEU A 106 -1.64 1.87 -11.71
N ALA A 107 -1.59 2.96 -12.47
CA ALA A 107 -1.54 4.31 -11.94
C ALA A 107 -2.80 5.07 -12.37
N GLN A 108 -3.37 5.86 -11.46
CA GLN A 108 -4.42 6.82 -11.80
C GLN A 108 -3.90 7.77 -12.87
N ASP A 109 -4.72 8.07 -13.88
CA ASP A 109 -4.38 9.11 -14.86
C ASP A 109 -4.07 10.43 -14.13
N PRO A 110 -2.85 11.01 -14.28
CA PRO A 110 -2.48 12.25 -13.62
C PRO A 110 -3.45 13.41 -13.90
N GLN A 111 -4.11 13.44 -15.07
CA GLN A 111 -5.08 14.49 -15.40
C GLN A 111 -6.34 14.43 -14.52
N GLY A 112 -6.68 13.24 -14.01
CA GLY A 112 -7.81 13.03 -13.11
C GLY A 112 -7.42 12.98 -11.63
N ALA A 113 -6.16 13.21 -11.29
CA ALA A 113 -5.66 13.19 -9.92
C ALA A 113 -5.73 14.60 -9.30
N GLU A 114 -6.23 14.70 -8.07
CA GLU A 114 -6.19 15.96 -7.32
C GLU A 114 -4.74 16.36 -7.00
N PHE A 115 -3.89 15.36 -6.73
CA PHE A 115 -2.46 15.50 -6.53
C PHE A 115 -1.74 14.49 -7.43
N PRO A 116 -1.12 14.94 -8.55
CA PRO A 116 -0.59 14.02 -9.56
C PRO A 116 0.80 13.45 -9.23
N GLY A 117 1.45 13.91 -8.16
CA GLY A 117 2.86 13.57 -7.88
C GLY A 117 3.14 12.07 -7.73
N MET A 118 2.35 11.35 -6.94
CA MET A 118 2.52 9.90 -6.77
C MET A 118 2.25 9.14 -8.08
N PRO A 119 1.12 9.37 -8.79
CA PRO A 119 0.90 8.76 -10.10
C PRO A 119 1.99 9.05 -11.13
N GLU A 120 2.45 10.30 -11.26
CA GLU A 120 3.57 10.67 -12.15
C GLU A 120 4.85 9.93 -11.77
N GLY A 121 5.15 9.85 -10.48
CA GLY A 121 6.28 9.10 -9.95
C GLY A 121 6.21 7.62 -10.30
N ALA A 122 5.04 7.01 -10.24
CA ALA A 122 4.83 5.61 -10.63
C ALA A 122 4.99 5.40 -12.15
N ILE A 123 4.45 6.31 -12.97
CA ILE A 123 4.51 6.22 -14.44
C ILE A 123 5.95 6.38 -14.97
N ALA A 124 6.77 7.19 -14.30
CA ALA A 124 8.15 7.45 -14.73
C ALA A 124 9.15 6.31 -14.45
N THR A 125 8.70 5.18 -13.87
CA THR A 125 9.53 4.02 -13.53
C THR A 125 9.54 2.98 -14.63
#